data_AF-A0A3C2CT81-F1
#
_entry.id   AF-A0A3C2CT81-F1
#
_cell.length_a   1.000
_cell.length_b   1.000
_cell.length_c   1.000
_cell.angle_alpha   90.00
_cell.angle_beta   90.00
_cell.angle_gamma   90.00
#
_symmetry.space_group_name_H-M   'P 1'
#
loop_
_entity.id
_entity.type
_entity.pdbx_description
1 polymer ?
#
loop_
_entity_poly.entity_id
_entity_poly.type
_entity_poly.pdbx_seq_one_letter_code
_entity_poly.pdbx_strand_id
1 'polypeptide(L)' 'MKKMYGVIGDPIAHSMSPVMHNDLFDFYGIDASYLPLRVMRDDLEAAVKGLKAIGASGFNVTIP' A
#
# COMPACT_ATOMS: atom_id res chain seq x y z
N MET A 1 14.94 5.53 7.73
CA MET A 1 13.55 5.26 8.12
C MET A 1 12.97 4.35 7.06
N LYS A 2 12.39 3.22 7.47
CA LYS A 2 11.78 2.24 6.57
C LYS A 2 10.69 2.89 5.72
N LYS A 3 10.74 2.73 4.40
CA LYS A 3 9.70 3.29 3.51
C LYS A 3 8.42 2.45 3.58
N MET A 4 7.27 3.10 3.51
CA MET A 4 5.97 2.42 3.48
C MET A 4 5.32 2.62 2.11
N TYR A 5 4.94 1.51 1.48
CA TYR A 5 4.12 1.44 0.28
C TYR A 5 2.86 0.63 0.54
N GLY A 6 1.90 0.68 -0.38
CA GLY A 6 0.75 -0.20 -0.32
C GLY A 6 -0.09 -0.24 -1.58
N VAL A 7 -1.20 -0.95 -1.50
CA VAL A 7 -2.25 -0.97 -2.52
C VAL A 7 -3.60 -0.71 -1.85
N ILE A 8 -4.38 0.21 -2.38
CA ILE A 8 -5.73 0.54 -1.88
C ILE A 8 -6.81 -0.03 -2.80
N GLY A 9 -7.91 -0.51 -2.21
CA GLY A 9 -9.10 -1.00 -2.92
C GLY A 9 -10.07 -1.75 -1.99
N ASP A 10 -11.18 -2.24 -2.53
CA ASP A 10 -12.14 -3.09 -1.81
C ASP A 10 -12.88 -4.05 -2.78
N PRO A 11 -12.70 -5.39 -2.68
CA PRO A 11 -11.88 -6.12 -1.72
C PRO A 11 -10.39 -6.11 -2.07
N ILE A 12 -9.51 -6.06 -1.06
CA ILE A 12 -8.05 -5.97 -1.25
C ILE A 12 -7.27 -7.21 -0.78
N ALA A 13 -7.91 -8.11 -0.02
CA ALA A 13 -7.23 -9.20 0.68
C ALA A 13 -6.59 -10.24 -0.26
N HIS A 14 -7.07 -10.34 -1.50
CA HIS A 14 -6.55 -11.28 -2.51
C HIS A 14 -5.45 -10.69 -3.39
N SER A 15 -5.04 -9.43 -3.16
CA SER A 15 -3.97 -8.83 -3.94
C SER A 15 -2.66 -9.59 -3.70
N MET A 16 -2.00 -9.98 -4.80
CA MET A 16 -0.66 -10.58 -4.77
C MET A 16 0.46 -9.53 -4.74
N SER A 17 0.13 -8.24 -4.93
CA SER A 17 1.12 -7.15 -4.91
C SER A 17 1.94 -7.10 -3.62
N PRO A 18 1.37 -7.27 -2.40
CA PRO A 18 2.18 -7.31 -1.19
C PRO A 18 3.21 -8.45 -1.15
N VAL A 19 2.86 -9.64 -1.63
CA VAL A 19 3.80 -10.77 -1.70
C VAL A 19 4.93 -10.42 -2.66
N MET A 20 4.59 -9.98 -3.87
CA MET A 20 5.56 -9.64 -4.92
C MET A 20 6.51 -8.51 -4.49
N HIS A 21 5.98 -7.40 -3.95
CA HIS A 21 6.82 -6.25 -3.62
C HIS A 21 7.69 -6.48 -2.40
N ASN A 22 7.19 -7.16 -1.36
CA ASN A 22 8.03 -7.45 -0.19
C ASN A 22 9.15 -8.44 -0.54
N ASP A 23 8.88 -9.47 -1.35
CA ASP A 23 9.92 -10.40 -1.82
C ASP A 23 11.02 -9.67 -2.62
N LEU A 24 10.63 -8.74 -3.50
CA LEU A 24 11.59 -7.92 -4.24
C LEU A 24 12.34 -6.92 -3.33
N PHE A 25 11.68 -6.32 -2.33
CA PHE A 25 12.35 -5.46 -1.37
C PHE A 25 13.42 -6.22 -0.59
N ASP A 26 13.10 -7.43 -0.13
CA ASP A 26 14.05 -8.29 0.56
C ASP A 26 15.20 -8.72 -0.36
N PHE A 27 14.89 -9.16 -1.60
CA PHE A 27 15.89 -9.56 -2.59
C PHE A 27 16.89 -8.45 -2.92
N TYR A 28 16.42 -7.21 -3.07
CA TYR A 28 17.27 -6.06 -3.41
C TYR A 28 17.82 -5.31 -2.19
N GLY A 29 17.53 -5.75 -0.96
CA GLY A 29 17.98 -5.08 0.27
C GLY A 29 17.39 -3.68 0.45
N ILE A 30 16.17 -3.45 -0.01
CA ILE A 30 15.46 -2.18 0.11
C ILE A 30 14.71 -2.15 1.45
N ASP A 31 15.07 -1.24 2.35
CA ASP A 31 14.38 -1.04 3.64
C ASP A 31 12.98 -0.42 3.45
N ALA A 32 12.02 -1.27 3.07
CA ALA A 32 10.64 -0.88 2.79
C ALA A 32 9.62 -1.97 3.19
N SER A 33 8.36 -1.60 3.25
CA SER A 33 7.24 -2.53 3.39
C SER A 33 6.11 -2.18 2.43
N TYR A 34 5.42 -3.19 1.92
CA TYR A 34 4.25 -3.04 1.05
C TYR A 34 3.02 -3.69 1.70
N LEU A 35 1.94 -2.93 1.90
CA LEU A 35 0.74 -3.39 2.62
C LEU A 35 -0.53 -3.38 1.75
N PRO A 36 -1.42 -4.37 1.88
CA PRO A 36 -2.78 -4.25 1.38
C PRO A 36 -3.61 -3.39 2.34
N LEU A 37 -4.23 -2.34 1.83
CA LEU A 37 -5.00 -1.37 2.61
C LEU A 37 -6.43 -1.35 2.10
N ARG A 38 -7.38 -1.82 2.92
CA ARG A 38 -8.79 -1.81 2.52
C ARG A 38 -9.30 -0.39 2.61
N VAL A 39 -9.76 0.15 1.48
CA VAL A 39 -10.32 1.51 1.39
C VAL A 39 -11.63 1.40 0.61
N MET A 40 -12.75 1.69 1.28
CA MET A 40 -14.05 1.74 0.62
C MET A 40 -14.14 2.99 -0.26
N ARG A 41 -15.03 2.97 -1.26
CA ARG A 41 -15.21 4.07 -2.22
C ARG A 41 -15.38 5.44 -1.52
N ASP A 42 -16.18 5.49 -0.47
CA ASP A 42 -16.52 6.74 0.21
C ASP A 42 -15.41 7.23 1.15
N ASP A 43 -14.41 6.39 1.44
CA ASP A 43 -13.29 6.71 2.34
C ASP A 43 -12.03 7.17 1.60
N LEU A 44 -12.03 7.18 0.26
CA LEU A 44 -10.82 7.43 -0.54
C LEU A 44 -10.12 8.74 -0.16
N GLU A 45 -10.88 9.83 -0.02
CA GLU A 45 -10.31 11.13 0.34
C GLU A 45 -9.64 11.10 1.72
N ALA A 46 -10.30 10.48 2.71
CA ALA A 46 -9.78 10.35 4.05
C ALA A 46 -8.51 9.46 4.08
N ALA A 47 -8.53 8.35 3.36
CA ALA A 47 -7.42 7.41 3.25
C ALA A 47 -6.19 8.07 2.62
N VAL A 48 -6.35 8.82 1.52
CA VAL A 48 -5.23 9.52 0.86
C VAL A 48 -4.64 10.60 1.78
N LYS A 49 -5.49 11.37 2.48
CA LYS A 49 -5.02 12.35 3.48
C LYS A 49 -4.26 11.67 4.62
N GLY A 50 -4.78 10.56 5.13
CA GLY A 50 -4.14 9.76 6.19
C GLY A 50 -2.79 9.21 5.76
N LEU A 51 -2.70 8.60 4.58
CA LEU A 51 -1.46 8.07 4.01
C LEU A 51 -0.40 9.16 3.83
N LYS A 52 -0.81 10.35 3.39
CA LYS A 52 0.09 11.51 3.30
C LYS A 52 0.56 11.96 4.69
N ALA A 53 -0.34 12.04 5.67
CA ALA A 53 -0.04 12.49 7.02
C ALA A 53 0.94 11.57 7.76
N ILE A 54 0.85 10.25 7.55
CA ILE A 54 1.78 9.27 8.16
C ILE A 54 3.09 9.11 7.37
N GLY A 55 3.26 9.82 6.25
CA GLY A 55 4.49 9.77 5.45
C GLY A 55 4.63 8.52 4.57
N ALA A 56 3.52 7.95 4.07
CA ALA A 56 3.59 6.88 3.07
C ALA A 56 4.38 7.34 1.83
N SER A 57 5.28 6.49 1.35
CA SER A 57 6.18 6.77 0.22
C SER A 57 5.51 6.57 -1.15
N GLY A 58 4.36 5.92 -1.19
CA GLY A 58 3.54 5.74 -2.39
C GLY A 58 2.53 4.61 -2.24
N PHE A 59 1.57 4.51 -3.16
CA PHE A 59 0.63 3.40 -3.18
C PHE A 59 0.10 3.15 -4.59
N ASN A 60 -0.30 1.91 -4.87
CA ASN A 60 -1.11 1.54 -6.03
C ASN A 60 -2.60 1.66 -5.70
N VAL A 61 -3.43 1.76 -6.75
CA VAL A 61 -4.89 1.81 -6.65
C VAL A 61 -5.45 0.66 -7.49
N THR A 62 -6.46 -0.02 -6.95
CA THR A 62 -7.26 -1.01 -7.68
C THR A 62 -8.74 -0.76 -7.44
N ILE A 63 -9.60 -1.57 -8.04
CA ILE A 63 -11.05 -1.39 -8.00
C ILE A 63 -11.61 -1.37 -6.56
N PRO A 64 -12.72 -0.63 -6.34
CA PRO A 64 -13.33 0.33 -7.26
C PRO A 64 -12.54 1.63 -7.41
#